data_AF-A0A0T6AYX3-F1
#
_entry.id   AF-A0A0T6AYX3-F1
#
_cell.length_a   1.000
_cell.length_b   1.000
_cell.length_c   1.000
_cell.angle_alpha   90.00
_cell.angle_beta   90.00
_cell.angle_gamma   90.00
#
_symmetry.space_group_name_H-M   'P 1'
#
loop_
_entity.id
_entity.type
_entity.pdbx_description
1 polymer ?
#
loop_
_entity_poly.entity_id
_entity_poly.type
_entity_poly.pdbx_seq_one_letter_code
_entity_poly.pdbx_strand_id
1 'polypeptide(L)'
;MAKISELLDTVFFILRKKNNQVTLLHVYHHSIMPLISWGATKYYPGGHGTFIGFINSFTHIIMYFYYMLAAMGPEYQKYLWWKKYITTMQLVQFSVIFVHAMQLFIYDCDFPSWTGFLVMPNVIF
;
A
#
# COMPACT_ATOMS: atom_id res chain seq x y z
N MET A 1 -2.01 -4.41 12.09
CA MET A 1 -1.36 -3.26 12.77
C MET A 1 -0.73 -2.28 11.79
N ALA A 2 0.15 -2.70 10.86
CA ALA A 2 0.78 -1.79 9.89
C ALA A 2 -0.21 -0.89 9.13
N LYS A 3 -1.38 -1.42 8.72
CA LYS A 3 -2.44 -0.65 8.04
C LYS A 3 -3.09 0.45 8.89
N ILE A 4 -3.04 0.34 10.22
CA ILE A 4 -3.51 1.40 11.13
C ILE A 4 -2.45 2.50 11.23
N SER A 5 -1.16 2.15 11.23
CA SER A 5 -0.07 3.13 11.17
C SER A 5 -0.09 3.92 9.87
N GLU A 6 -0.47 3.30 8.75
CA GLU A 6 -0.64 3.96 7.45
C GLU A 6 -1.79 5.00 7.43
N LEU A 7 -2.79 4.88 8.33
CA LEU A 7 -3.83 5.92 8.48
C LEU A 7 -3.27 7.24 9.04
N LEU A 8 -2.13 7.19 9.74
CA LEU A 8 -1.47 8.38 10.27
C LEU A 8 -0.95 9.28 9.14
N ASP A 9 -0.65 8.75 7.96
CA ASP A 9 -0.26 9.56 6.80
C ASP A 9 -1.36 10.54 6.41
N THR A 10 -2.61 10.09 6.43
CA THR A 10 -3.79 10.94 6.19
C THR A 10 -3.91 12.03 7.26
N VAL A 11 -3.66 11.68 8.52
CA VAL A 11 -3.65 12.65 9.64
C VAL A 11 -2.55 13.69 9.44
N PHE A 12 -1.33 13.28 9.08
CA PHE A 12 -0.22 14.20 8.81
C PHE A 12 -0.46 15.10 7.58
N PHE A 13 -1.12 14.61 6.53
CA PHE A 13 -1.48 15.45 5.38
C PHE A 13 -2.50 16.53 5.73
N ILE A 14 -3.51 16.18 6.54
CA ILE A 14 -4.49 17.14 7.05
C ILE A 14 -3.81 18.17 7.96
N LEU A 15 -2.96 17.72 8.89
CA LEU A 15 -2.23 18.60 9.81
C LEU A 15 -1.25 19.54 9.09
N ARG A 16 -0.61 19.08 8.00
CA ARG A 16 0.26 19.90 7.15
C ARG A 16 -0.50 20.78 6.15
N LYS A 17 -1.84 20.81 6.23
CA LYS A 17 -2.74 21.53 5.30
C LYS A 17 -2.48 21.19 3.82
N LYS A 18 -2.00 19.97 3.54
CA LYS A 18 -1.77 19.47 2.17
C LYS A 18 -2.98 18.69 1.66
N ASN A 19 -4.13 19.36 1.60
CA ASN A 19 -5.41 18.75 1.20
C ASN A 19 -5.38 18.20 -0.23
N ASN A 20 -4.51 18.71 -1.11
CA ASN A 20 -4.30 18.18 -2.45
C ASN A 20 -3.78 16.73 -2.47
N GLN A 21 -3.26 16.21 -1.36
CA GLN A 21 -2.80 14.83 -1.22
C GLN A 21 -3.89 13.89 -0.69
N VAL A 22 -4.99 14.43 -0.15
CA VAL A 22 -6.13 13.66 0.36
C VAL A 22 -7.17 13.56 -0.75
N THR A 23 -6.89 12.71 -1.73
CA THR A 23 -7.84 12.43 -2.82
C THR A 23 -8.93 11.47 -2.35
N LEU A 24 -10.07 11.45 -3.04
CA LEU A 24 -11.15 10.49 -2.76
C LEU A 24 -10.64 9.04 -2.83
N LEU A 25 -9.73 8.78 -3.77
CA LEU A 25 -9.04 7.51 -3.92
C LEU A 25 -8.21 7.15 -2.66
N HIS A 26 -7.40 8.09 -2.18
CA HIS A 26 -6.57 7.91 -0.98
C HIS A 26 -7.44 7.54 0.23
N VAL A 27 -8.54 8.26 0.43
CA VAL A 27 -9.46 8.02 1.54
C VAL A 27 -10.17 6.68 1.41
N TYR A 28 -10.65 6.31 0.22
CA TYR A 28 -11.26 5.02 -0.05
C TYR A 28 -10.31 3.86 0.27
N HIS A 29 -9.11 3.89 -0.32
CA HIS A 29 -8.09 2.86 -0.15
C HIS A 29 -7.67 2.71 1.31
N HIS A 30 -7.33 3.81 2.00
CA HIS A 30 -6.91 3.76 3.39
C HIS A 30 -8.03 3.36 4.38
N SER A 31 -9.31 3.56 4.03
CA SER A 31 -10.44 3.17 4.88
C SER A 31 -10.76 1.68 4.76
N ILE A 32 -10.65 1.12 3.56
CA ILE A 32 -11.02 -0.28 3.27
C ILE A 32 -9.87 -1.26 3.55
N MET A 33 -8.62 -0.87 3.30
CA MET A 33 -7.45 -1.73 3.51
C MET A 33 -7.32 -2.31 4.93
N PRO A 34 -7.56 -1.55 6.02
CA PRO A 34 -7.52 -2.08 7.37
C PRO A 34 -8.61 -3.13 7.63
N LEU A 35 -9.81 -2.95 7.08
CA LEU A 35 -10.94 -3.86 7.22
C LEU A 35 -10.68 -5.18 6.49
N ILE A 36 -10.21 -5.11 5.24
CA ILE A 36 -9.83 -6.29 4.45
C ILE A 36 -8.67 -7.03 5.12
N SER A 37 -7.64 -6.30 5.59
CA SER A 37 -6.48 -6.90 6.25
C SER A 37 -6.85 -7.58 7.58
N TRP A 38 -7.79 -7.02 8.33
CA TRP A 38 -8.31 -7.64 9.55
C TRP A 38 -9.08 -8.93 9.24
N GLY A 39 -9.97 -8.92 8.24
CA GLY A 39 -10.68 -10.13 7.79
C GLY A 39 -9.71 -11.21 7.29
N ALA A 40 -8.76 -10.83 6.43
CA ALA A 40 -7.76 -11.74 5.90
C ALA A 40 -6.92 -12.38 7.01
N THR A 41 -6.40 -11.59 7.96
CA THR A 41 -5.59 -12.13 9.07
C THR A 41 -6.40 -12.95 10.06
N LYS A 42 -7.70 -12.66 10.23
CA LYS A 42 -8.58 -13.41 11.14
C LYS A 42 -8.98 -14.78 10.59
N TYR A 43 -9.25 -14.87 9.29
CA TYR A 43 -9.78 -16.08 8.67
C TYR A 43 -8.73 -16.88 7.87
N TYR A 44 -7.71 -16.20 7.33
CA TYR A 44 -6.66 -16.78 6.48
C TYR A 44 -5.30 -16.15 6.80
N PRO A 45 -4.69 -16.44 7.97
CA PRO A 45 -3.44 -15.82 8.43
C PRO A 45 -2.18 -16.21 7.61
N GLY A 46 -2.31 -16.72 6.39
CA GLY A 46 -1.21 -17.24 5.58
C GLY A 46 -1.57 -17.42 4.10
N GLY A 47 -0.66 -17.99 3.33
CA GLY A 47 -0.89 -18.35 1.92
C GLY A 47 -0.72 -17.20 0.94
N HIS A 48 -1.57 -17.12 -0.08
CA HIS A 48 -1.40 -16.21 -1.21
C HIS A 48 -1.28 -14.73 -0.82
N GLY A 49 -1.99 -14.32 0.24
CA GLY A 49 -2.01 -12.93 0.73
C GLY A 49 -0.74 -12.46 1.45
N THR A 50 0.12 -13.35 1.93
CA THR A 50 1.34 -12.94 2.67
C THR A 50 2.39 -12.31 1.75
N PHE A 51 2.45 -12.74 0.49
CA PHE A 51 3.33 -12.16 -0.52
C PHE A 51 3.02 -10.68 -0.78
N ILE A 52 1.73 -10.34 -0.83
CA ILE A 52 1.24 -8.96 -0.97
C ILE A 52 1.70 -8.12 0.23
N GLY A 53 1.53 -8.65 1.44
CA GLY A 53 2.00 -8.00 2.66
C GLY A 53 3.51 -7.77 2.67
N PHE A 54 4.29 -8.77 2.26
CA PHE A 54 5.76 -8.70 2.22
C PHE A 54 6.27 -7.62 1.26
N ILE A 55 5.81 -7.62 0.00
CA ILE A 55 6.23 -6.60 -0.98
C ILE A 55 5.79 -5.21 -0.53
N ASN A 56 4.57 -5.06 -0.02
CA ASN A 56 4.09 -3.77 0.45
C ASN A 56 4.94 -3.24 1.61
N SER A 57 5.27 -4.08 2.58
CA SER A 57 6.15 -3.69 3.69
C SER A 57 7.54 -3.26 3.21
N PHE A 58 8.11 -3.97 2.24
CA PHE A 58 9.41 -3.61 1.66
C PHE A 58 9.38 -2.22 1.00
N THR A 59 8.39 -1.95 0.15
CA THR A 59 8.23 -0.62 -0.47
C THR A 59 7.97 0.47 0.58
N HIS A 60 7.17 0.17 1.61
CA HIS A 60 6.88 1.12 2.69
C HIS A 60 8.10 1.47 3.53
N ILE A 61 9.03 0.53 3.77
CA ILE A 61 10.31 0.86 4.43
C ILE A 61 11.05 1.96 3.65
N ILE A 62 11.15 1.82 2.33
CA ILE A 62 11.85 2.78 1.46
C ILE A 62 11.10 4.12 1.40
N MET A 63 9.77 4.09 1.29
CA MET A 63 8.95 5.29 1.22
C MET A 63 8.98 6.08 2.53
N TYR A 64 8.85 5.43 3.68
CA TYR A 64 8.92 6.10 4.98
C TYR A 64 10.31 6.62 5.29
N PHE A 65 11.36 5.92 4.86
CA PHE A 65 12.73 6.43 4.95
C PHE A 65 12.89 7.75 4.17
N TYR A 66 12.32 7.83 2.96
CA TYR A 66 12.29 9.07 2.20
C TYR A 66 11.49 10.18 2.92
N TYR A 67 10.35 9.87 3.52
CA TYR A 67 9.57 10.86 4.30
C TYR A 67 10.33 11.37 5.53
N MET A 68 11.07 10.50 6.21
CA MET A 68 11.94 10.89 7.32
C MET A 68 12.99 11.91 6.85
N LEU A 69 13.69 11.62 5.75
CA LEU A 69 14.69 12.55 5.18
C LEU A 69 14.05 13.87 4.71
N ALA A 70 12.84 13.81 4.13
CA ALA A 70 12.11 15.01 3.72
C ALA A 70 11.65 15.87 4.91
N ALA A 71 11.48 15.28 6.08
CA ALA A 71 11.10 15.97 7.31
C ALA A 71 12.27 16.66 8.02
N MET A 72 13.53 16.29 7.73
CA MET A 72 14.75 16.90 8.30
C MET A 72 15.01 18.34 7.81
N GLY A 73 14.19 18.85 6.87
CA GLY A 73 14.16 20.26 6.49
C GLY A 73 14.65 20.57 5.06
N PRO A 74 14.62 21.85 4.65
CA PRO A 74 14.94 22.28 3.28
C PRO A 74 16.37 21.91 2.85
N GLU A 75 17.30 21.84 3.80
CA GLU A 75 18.69 21.49 3.55
C GLU A 75 18.87 20.03 3.08
N TYR A 76 18.01 19.12 3.50
CA TYR A 76 18.03 17.73 3.05
C TYR A 76 17.15 17.51 1.81
N GLN A 77 16.08 18.30 1.66
CA GLN A 77 15.15 18.21 0.52
C GLN A 77 15.83 18.41 -0.84
N LYS A 78 16.88 19.24 -0.92
CA LYS A 78 17.67 19.43 -2.17
C LYS A 78 18.31 18.13 -2.69
N TYR A 79 18.60 17.18 -1.82
CA TYR A 79 19.21 15.90 -2.21
C TYR A 79 18.18 14.82 -2.56
N LEU A 80 16.87 15.10 -2.43
CA LEU A 80 15.78 14.16 -2.65
C LEU A 80 15.29 14.12 -4.11
N TRP A 81 16.22 14.13 -5.07
CA TRP A 81 15.92 14.07 -6.51
C TRP A 81 15.29 12.73 -6.95
N TRP A 82 15.48 11.68 -6.15
CA TRP A 82 15.09 10.31 -6.45
C TRP A 82 13.63 9.97 -6.08
N LYS A 83 12.81 10.98 -5.72
CA LYS A 83 11.37 10.81 -5.45
C LYS A 83 10.64 10.02 -6.55
N LYS A 84 10.96 10.28 -7.82
CA LYS A 84 10.33 9.63 -8.98
C LYS A 84 10.53 8.12 -8.96
N TYR A 85 11.70 7.63 -8.54
CA TYR A 85 12.00 6.20 -8.47
C TYR A 85 11.18 5.49 -7.41
N ILE A 86 10.87 6.16 -6.30
CA ILE A 86 9.97 5.61 -5.26
C ILE A 86 8.57 5.43 -5.83
N THR A 87 8.05 6.43 -6.55
CA THR A 87 6.74 6.30 -7.21
C THR A 87 6.74 5.21 -8.29
N THR A 88 7.83 5.09 -9.07
CA THR A 88 7.96 3.99 -10.04
C THR A 88 7.99 2.63 -9.35
N MET A 89 8.68 2.50 -8.22
CA MET A 89 8.69 1.27 -7.41
C MET A 89 7.29 0.90 -6.90
N GLN A 90 6.50 1.88 -6.45
CA GLN A 90 5.10 1.66 -6.05
C GLN A 90 4.23 1.16 -7.20
N LEU A 91 4.37 1.73 -8.40
CA LEU A 91 3.64 1.26 -9.59
C LEU A 91 4.05 -0.16 -10.02
N VAL A 92 5.33 -0.49 -9.90
CA VAL A 92 5.83 -1.85 -10.13
C VAL A 92 5.28 -2.81 -9.08
N GLN A 93 5.26 -2.43 -7.80
CA GLN A 93 4.61 -3.20 -6.74
C GLN A 93 3.16 -3.53 -7.11
N PHE A 94 2.36 -2.53 -7.52
CA PHE A 94 0.95 -2.76 -7.87
C PHE A 94 0.83 -3.71 -9.05
N SER A 95 1.71 -3.58 -10.05
CA SER A 95 1.74 -4.47 -11.21
C SER A 95 2.06 -5.92 -10.83
N VAL A 96 3.03 -6.13 -9.94
CA VAL A 96 3.40 -7.47 -9.44
C VAL A 96 2.28 -8.07 -8.59
N ILE A 97 1.66 -7.27 -7.71
CA ILE A 97 0.52 -7.71 -6.90
C ILE A 97 -0.67 -8.06 -7.79
N PHE A 98 -0.92 -7.30 -8.85
CA PHE A 98 -1.98 -7.59 -9.82
C PHE A 98 -1.77 -8.94 -10.51
N VAL A 99 -0.57 -9.19 -11.05
CA VAL A 99 -0.24 -10.46 -11.70
C VAL A 99 -0.34 -11.63 -10.72
N HIS A 100 0.16 -11.46 -9.48
CA HIS A 100 0.03 -12.45 -8.42
C HIS A 100 -1.45 -12.74 -8.11
N ALA A 101 -2.27 -11.71 -7.90
CA ALA A 101 -3.69 -11.86 -7.62
C ALA A 101 -4.48 -12.50 -8.78
N MET A 102 -4.09 -12.27 -10.05
CA MET A 102 -4.70 -12.95 -11.20
C MET A 102 -4.50 -14.47 -11.17
N GLN A 103 -3.42 -14.97 -10.56
CA GLN A 103 -3.17 -16.41 -10.47
C GLN A 103 -4.27 -17.16 -9.72
N LEU A 104 -4.97 -16.51 -8.77
CA LEU A 104 -6.12 -17.07 -8.05
C LEU A 104 -7.33 -17.36 -8.95
N PHE A 105 -7.41 -16.76 -10.14
CA PHE A 105 -8.49 -16.95 -11.10
C PHE A 105 -8.12 -17.92 -12.24
N ILE A 106 -6.82 -18.18 -12.42
CA ILE A 106 -6.30 -19.02 -13.51
C ILE A 106 -6.05 -20.45 -13.01
N TYR A 107 -5.57 -20.60 -11.77
CA TYR A 107 -5.25 -21.89 -11.18
C TYR A 107 -6.30 -22.27 -10.14
N ASP A 108 -6.85 -23.48 -10.26
CA ASP A 108 -7.64 -24.09 -9.18
C ASP A 108 -6.72 -24.34 -7.99
N CYS A 109 -6.93 -23.57 -6.93
CA CYS A 109 -6.24 -23.73 -5.66
C CYS A 109 -7.26 -23.68 -4.52
N ASP A 110 -6.97 -24.35 -3.41
CA ASP A 110 -7.81 -24.34 -2.21
C ASP A 110 -7.85 -22.97 -1.50
N PHE A 111 -7.23 -21.94 -2.09
CA PHE A 111 -7.28 -20.59 -1.57
C PHE A 111 -8.56 -19.88 -2.04
N PRO A 112 -9.30 -19.21 -1.14
CA PRO A 112 -10.57 -18.60 -1.47
C PRO A 112 -10.46 -17.53 -2.57
N SER A 113 -11.03 -17.78 -3.75
CA SER A 113 -11.02 -16.85 -4.90
C SER A 113 -11.74 -15.51 -4.61
N TRP A 114 -12.64 -15.47 -3.62
CA TRP A 114 -13.29 -14.23 -3.17
C TRP A 114 -12.29 -13.19 -2.61
N THR A 115 -11.14 -13.63 -2.13
CA THR A 115 -10.07 -12.70 -1.68
C THR A 115 -9.48 -11.91 -2.84
N GLY A 116 -9.37 -12.52 -4.04
CA GLY A 116 -8.95 -11.84 -5.26
C GLY A 116 -9.92 -10.74 -5.68
N PHE A 117 -11.23 -10.95 -5.51
CA PHE A 117 -12.26 -9.94 -5.80
C PHE A 117 -12.19 -8.71 -4.88
N LEU A 118 -11.70 -8.87 -3.64
CA LEU A 118 -11.51 -7.74 -2.72
C LEU A 118 -10.19 -7.00 -2.96
N VAL A 119 -9.15 -7.71 -3.36
CA VAL A 119 -7.81 -7.13 -3.56
C VAL A 119 -7.69 -6.43 -4.92
N MET A 120 -8.23 -7.01 -6.01
CA MET A 120 -8.08 -6.44 -7.36
C MET A 120 -8.57 -5.00 -7.52
N PRO A 121 -9.75 -4.59 -7.01
CA PRO A 121 -10.19 -3.20 -7.11
C PRO A 121 -9.22 -2.23 -6.45
N ASN A 122 -8.58 -2.62 -5.35
CA ASN A 122 -7.63 -1.78 -4.63
C ASN A 122 -6.25 -1.67 -5.31
N VAL A 123 -5.98 -2.49 -6.33
CA VAL A 123 -4.74 -2.47 -7.11
C VAL A 123 -4.93 -1.73 -8.44
N ILE A 124 -6.15 -1.73 -8.96
CA ILE A 124 -6.54 -1.09 -10.23
C ILE A 124 -6.90 0.39 -10.03
N PHE A 125 -7.55 0.72 -8.92
CA PHE A 125 -7.96 2.08 -8.56
C PHE A 125 -7.01 2.66 -7.53
#